data_AF-A0A7L3KPB4-F1
#
_entry.id   AF-A0A7L3KPB4-F1
#
_cell.length_a   1.000
_cell.length_b   1.000
_cell.length_c   1.000
_cell.angle_alpha   90.00
_cell.angle_beta   90.00
_cell.angle_gamma   90.00
#
_symmetry.space_group_name_H-M   'P 1'
#
loop_
_entity.id
_entity.type
_entity.pdbx_description
1 polymer ?
#
loop_
_entity_poly.entity_id
_entity_poly.type
_entity_poly.pdbx_seq_one_letter_code
_entity_poly.pdbx_strand_id
1 'polypeptide(L)'
;KYTRFSVSYYWINSLDQKTSIHNRSENVDIPPGKENKTATLPYDYSIMPLESTSSTGTYYCEVKWNDIQKKGKGVFVLARGYRNTSYRWEILITLTVLLAVLSITSTALLLWKRK
;
A
#
# COMPACT_ATOMS: atom_id res chain seq x y z
N LYS A 1 -29.39 20.50 2.57
CA LYS A 1 -28.65 19.99 3.75
C LYS A 1 -27.55 18.98 3.38
N TYR A 2 -27.69 18.21 2.29
CA TYR A 2 -26.74 17.17 1.86
C TYR A 2 -25.82 17.59 0.71
N THR A 3 -25.95 18.83 0.22
CA THR A 3 -25.17 19.34 -0.91
C THR A 3 -23.72 19.61 -0.54
N ARG A 4 -23.45 19.97 0.72
CA ARG A 4 -22.12 20.24 1.26
C ARG A 4 -21.71 19.14 2.24
N PHE A 5 -20.63 18.45 1.95
CA PHE A 5 -20.11 17.37 2.79
C PHE A 5 -18.61 17.19 2.62
N SER A 6 -17.96 16.53 3.57
CA SER A 6 -16.56 16.13 3.45
C SER A 6 -16.43 14.62 3.42
N VAL A 7 -15.52 14.12 2.59
CA VAL A 7 -15.17 12.71 2.48
C VAL A 7 -13.74 12.53 2.96
N SER A 8 -13.56 11.70 3.97
CA SER A 8 -12.27 11.38 4.58
C SER A 8 -11.93 9.91 4.34
N TYR A 9 -10.73 9.68 3.81
CA TYR A 9 -10.14 8.37 3.59
C TYR A 9 -9.02 8.16 4.60
N TYR A 10 -9.09 7.06 5.33
CA TYR A 10 -8.09 6.68 6.31
C TYR A 10 -8.02 5.16 6.41
N TRP A 11 -6.96 4.65 7.03
CA TRP A 11 -6.88 3.24 7.37
C TRP A 11 -6.51 3.06 8.84
N ILE A 12 -6.85 1.91 9.38
CA ILE A 12 -6.55 1.51 10.76
C ILE A 12 -5.69 0.25 10.71
N ASN A 13 -4.53 0.30 11.36
CA ASN A 13 -3.59 -0.82 11.41
C ASN A 13 -3.99 -1.84 12.50
N SER A 14 -3.23 -2.93 12.61
CA SER A 14 -3.45 -3.95 13.65
C SER A 14 -3.21 -3.47 15.09
N LEU A 15 -2.66 -2.28 15.27
CA LEU A 15 -2.46 -1.62 16.57
C LEU A 15 -3.53 -0.55 16.83
N ASP A 16 -4.63 -0.56 16.07
CA ASP A 16 -5.72 0.43 16.10
C ASP A 16 -5.28 1.88 15.82
N GLN A 17 -4.11 2.07 15.21
CA GLN A 17 -3.64 3.39 14.84
C GLN A 17 -4.31 3.83 13.54
N LYS A 18 -4.98 4.98 13.61
CA LYS A 18 -5.62 5.63 12.46
C LYS A 18 -4.61 6.48 11.72
N THR A 19 -4.44 6.23 10.43
CA THR A 19 -3.62 7.04 9.53
C THR A 19 -4.50 7.69 8.47
N SER A 20 -4.46 9.01 8.40
CA SER A 20 -5.16 9.78 7.36
C SER A 20 -4.49 9.59 6.01
N ILE A 21 -5.29 9.38 4.98
CA ILE A 21 -4.83 9.25 3.59
C ILE A 21 -5.17 10.53 2.83
N HIS A 22 -6.45 10.87 2.80
CA HIS A 22 -6.94 12.00 2.01
C HIS A 22 -8.25 12.54 2.60
N ASN A 23 -8.48 13.84 2.44
CA ASN A 23 -9.73 14.48 2.82
C ASN A 23 -10.11 15.49 1.74
N ARG A 24 -11.38 15.47 1.32
CA ARG A 24 -11.92 16.39 0.33
C ARG A 24 -13.29 16.90 0.74
N SER A 25 -13.59 18.14 0.39
CA SER A 25 -14.89 18.76 0.59
C SER A 25 -15.61 18.86 -0.73
N GLU A 26 -16.87 18.43 -0.74
CA GLU A 26 -17.75 18.44 -1.91
C GLU A 26 -18.86 19.46 -1.74
N ASN A 27 -19.23 20.08 -2.85
CA ASN A 27 -20.45 20.88 -2.97
C ASN A 27 -21.17 20.47 -4.26
N VAL A 28 -22.34 19.88 -4.12
CA VAL A 28 -23.14 19.34 -5.24
C VAL A 28 -24.33 20.24 -5.50
N ASP A 29 -24.47 20.67 -6.75
CA ASP A 29 -25.63 21.43 -7.20
C ASP A 29 -26.82 20.49 -7.46
N ILE A 30 -28.00 20.90 -6.99
CA ILE A 30 -29.25 20.16 -7.23
C ILE A 30 -29.95 20.81 -8.44
N PRO A 31 -30.16 20.07 -9.54
CA PRO A 31 -30.90 20.59 -10.68
C PRO A 31 -32.35 20.95 -10.30
N PRO A 32 -32.94 22.00 -10.89
CA PRO A 32 -34.35 22.34 -10.66
C PRO A 32 -35.28 21.14 -10.92
N GLY A 33 -36.19 20.86 -10.00
CA GLY A 33 -37.15 19.75 -10.10
C GLY A 33 -36.60 18.38 -9.70
N LYS A 34 -35.38 18.33 -9.14
CA LYS A 34 -34.75 17.12 -8.60
C LYS A 34 -34.55 17.14 -7.08
N GLU A 35 -35.04 18.17 -6.40
CA GLU A 35 -34.84 18.42 -4.97
C GLU A 35 -35.36 17.28 -4.09
N ASN A 36 -36.44 16.62 -4.51
CA ASN A 36 -37.08 15.54 -3.78
C ASN A 36 -36.67 14.13 -4.27
N LYS A 37 -35.64 14.05 -5.12
CA LYS A 37 -35.15 12.76 -5.65
C LYS A 37 -33.87 12.37 -4.95
N THR A 38 -33.69 11.05 -4.79
CA THR A 38 -32.42 10.50 -4.32
C THR A 38 -31.48 10.33 -5.51
N ALA A 39 -30.22 10.74 -5.34
CA ALA A 39 -29.16 10.53 -6.30
C ALA A 39 -28.05 9.67 -5.67
N THR A 40 -27.38 8.88 -6.50
CA THR A 40 -26.21 8.11 -6.12
C THR A 40 -25.05 8.58 -6.98
N LEU A 41 -24.04 9.16 -6.34
CA LEU A 41 -22.85 9.68 -7.01
C LEU A 41 -21.62 8.94 -6.47
N PRO A 42 -20.73 8.44 -7.36
CA PRO A 42 -19.49 7.81 -6.93
C PRO A 42 -18.47 8.88 -6.49
N TYR A 43 -17.75 8.57 -5.41
CA TYR A 43 -16.61 9.36 -4.93
C TYR A 43 -15.44 8.40 -4.76
N ASP A 44 -14.77 8.11 -5.87
CA ASP A 44 -13.66 7.18 -5.86
C ASP A 44 -12.35 7.89 -5.51
N TYR A 45 -11.49 7.20 -4.77
CA TYR A 45 -10.14 7.66 -4.46
C TYR A 45 -9.15 6.53 -4.70
N SER A 46 -8.21 6.73 -5.61
CA SER A 46 -7.14 5.79 -5.88
C SER A 46 -5.96 6.08 -4.96
N ILE A 47 -5.52 5.06 -4.24
CA ILE A 47 -4.36 5.12 -3.36
C ILE A 47 -3.18 4.59 -4.18
N MET A 48 -2.17 5.42 -4.45
CA MET A 48 -0.90 4.91 -4.97
C MET A 48 -0.31 3.93 -3.95
N PRO A 49 0.32 2.83 -4.38
CA PRO A 49 0.95 1.90 -3.45
C PRO A 49 1.89 2.68 -2.54
N LEU A 50 1.55 2.75 -1.26
CA LEU A 50 2.49 3.28 -0.29
C LEU A 50 3.66 2.30 -0.29
N GLU A 51 4.85 2.81 -0.60
CA GLU A 51 6.13 2.08 -0.73
C GLU A 51 6.54 1.25 0.51
N SER A 52 5.72 1.25 1.56
CA SER A 52 5.99 0.61 2.84
C SER A 52 4.94 -0.43 3.23
N THR A 53 5.44 -1.54 3.78
CA THR A 53 4.68 -2.60 4.48
C THR A 53 3.74 -2.07 5.56
N SER A 54 3.95 -0.83 6.01
CA SER A 54 3.13 -0.17 7.02
C SER A 54 1.67 -0.03 6.61
N SER A 55 1.33 -0.11 5.32
CA SER A 55 -0.02 0.13 4.80
C SER A 55 -0.97 -1.07 4.90
N THR A 56 -0.65 -2.05 5.75
CA THR A 56 -1.54 -3.18 6.01
C THR A 56 -2.57 -2.81 7.07
N GLY A 57 -3.86 -2.92 6.72
CA GLY A 57 -4.94 -2.64 7.65
C GLY A 57 -6.30 -2.52 6.97
N THR A 58 -7.28 -2.00 7.70
CA THR A 58 -8.63 -1.78 7.17
C THR A 58 -8.80 -0.33 6.75
N TYR A 59 -9.08 -0.14 5.47
CA TYR A 59 -9.31 1.15 4.84
C TYR A 59 -10.77 1.53 4.94
N TYR A 60 -11.03 2.78 5.27
CA TYR A 60 -12.37 3.32 5.46
C TYR A 60 -12.57 4.59 4.63
N CYS A 61 -13.79 4.74 4.13
CA CYS A 61 -14.34 5.99 3.65
C CYS A 61 -15.37 6.46 4.67
N GLU A 62 -15.27 7.72 5.07
CA GLU A 62 -16.16 8.35 6.05
C GLU A 62 -16.64 9.68 5.49
N VAL A 63 -17.96 9.88 5.53
CA VAL A 63 -18.62 11.08 5.02
C VAL A 63 -19.22 11.85 6.19
N LYS A 64 -18.97 13.16 6.24
CA LYS A 64 -19.53 14.07 7.23
C LYS A 64 -20.28 15.20 6.56
N TRP A 65 -21.50 15.47 7.02
CA TRP A 65 -22.30 16.62 6.59
C TRP A 65 -23.12 17.14 7.76
N ASN A 66 -22.96 18.42 8.10
CA ASN A 66 -23.49 18.99 9.34
C ASN A 66 -23.05 18.11 10.54
N ASP A 67 -24.00 17.68 11.37
CA ASP A 67 -23.77 16.83 12.55
C ASP A 67 -23.86 15.33 12.24
N ILE A 68 -24.07 14.95 10.98
CA ILE A 68 -24.18 13.54 10.59
C ILE A 68 -22.82 13.05 10.08
N GLN A 69 -22.40 11.91 10.61
CA GLN A 69 -21.21 11.18 10.17
C GLN A 69 -21.60 9.75 9.83
N LYS A 70 -21.16 9.26 8.67
CA LYS A 70 -21.36 7.89 8.23
C LYS A 70 -20.05 7.30 7.76
N LYS A 71 -19.73 6.12 8.31
CA LYS A 71 -18.54 5.34 7.98
C LYS A 71 -18.93 4.14 7.14
N GLY A 72 -18.19 3.87 6.07
CA GLY A 72 -18.34 2.67 5.26
C GLY A 72 -17.91 1.41 6.02
N LYS A 73 -18.28 0.23 5.50
CA LYS A 73 -17.90 -1.07 6.10
C LYS A 73 -16.39 -1.29 6.17
N GLY A 74 -15.66 -0.62 5.27
CA GLY A 74 -14.22 -0.74 5.13
C GLY A 74 -13.78 -1.92 4.28
N VAL A 75 -12.52 -1.90 3.87
CA VAL A 75 -11.88 -2.93 3.05
C VAL A 75 -10.53 -3.26 3.68
N PHE A 76 -10.30 -4.53 3.98
CA PHE A 76 -9.00 -4.98 4.47
C PHE A 76 -8.00 -5.08 3.30
N VAL A 77 -6.86 -4.43 3.44
CA VAL A 77 -5.78 -4.45 2.45
C VAL A 77 -4.53 -5.03 3.10
N LEU A 78 -3.98 -6.06 2.46
CA LEU A 78 -2.72 -6.68 2.85
C LEU A 78 -1.59 -6.11 1.98
N ALA A 79 -0.92 -5.09 2.49
CA ALA A 79 0.24 -4.50 1.82
C ALA A 79 1.48 -5.38 2.03
N ARG A 80 1.75 -6.26 1.07
CA ARG A 80 3.01 -7.00 1.06
C ARG A 80 4.10 -6.08 0.51
N GLY A 81 5.03 -5.69 1.37
CA GLY A 81 6.26 -5.06 0.90
C GLY A 81 6.92 -5.99 -0.09
N TYR A 82 7.09 -5.54 -1.32
CA TYR A 82 7.85 -6.27 -2.31
C TYR A 82 9.31 -6.29 -1.84
N ARG A 83 9.73 -7.36 -1.15
CA ARG A 83 11.14 -7.62 -0.91
C ARG A 83 11.72 -8.00 -2.26
N ASN A 84 12.41 -7.05 -2.88
CA ASN A 84 13.04 -7.21 -4.16
C ASN A 84 13.87 -8.51 -4.15
N THR A 85 13.47 -9.52 -4.93
CA THR A 85 14.09 -10.85 -4.90
C THR A 85 15.48 -10.86 -5.53
N SER A 86 15.93 -9.72 -6.09
CA SER A 86 17.28 -9.53 -6.65
C SER A 86 18.36 -9.91 -5.65
N TYR A 87 18.19 -9.56 -4.37
CA TYR A 87 19.18 -9.83 -3.33
C TYR A 87 19.51 -11.32 -3.18
N ARG A 88 18.52 -12.20 -3.39
CA ARG A 88 18.74 -13.66 -3.33
C ARG A 88 19.62 -14.14 -4.48
N TRP A 89 19.43 -13.59 -5.68
CA TRP A 89 20.23 -13.92 -6.85
C TRP A 89 21.66 -13.40 -6.73
N GLU A 90 21.82 -12.15 -6.25
CA GLU A 90 23.13 -11.56 -5.98
C GLU A 90 23.94 -12.43 -5.02
N ILE A 91 23.36 -12.85 -3.89
CA ILE A 91 24.03 -13.73 -2.93
C ILE A 91 24.46 -15.05 -3.58
N LEU A 92 23.58 -15.69 -4.36
CA LEU A 92 23.89 -16.96 -5.01
C LEU A 92 25.04 -16.82 -6.00
N ILE A 93 25.05 -15.75 -6.80
CA ILE A 93 26.13 -15.47 -7.75
C ILE A 93 27.44 -15.22 -7.00
N THR A 94 27.44 -14.35 -5.99
CA THR A 94 28.65 -14.04 -5.20
C THR A 94 29.21 -15.29 -4.53
N LEU A 95 28.36 -16.12 -3.92
CA LEU A 95 28.77 -17.36 -3.28
C LEU A 95 29.37 -18.34 -4.29
N THR A 96 28.75 -18.48 -5.47
CA THR A 96 29.23 -19.40 -6.52
C THR A 96 30.58 -18.97 -7.06
N VAL A 97 30.78 -17.67 -7.30
CA VAL A 97 32.06 -17.11 -7.76
C VAL A 97 33.15 -17.33 -6.71
N LEU A 98 32.84 -17.07 -5.43
CA LEU A 98 33.79 -17.30 -4.33
C LEU A 98 34.21 -18.77 -4.24
N LEU A 99 33.24 -19.69 -4.30
CA LEU A 99 33.51 -21.13 -4.26
C LEU A 99 34.33 -21.60 -5.48
N ALA A 100 34.08 -21.05 -6.67
CA ALA A 100 34.84 -21.37 -7.87
C ALA A 100 36.31 -20.94 -7.73
N VAL A 101 36.55 -19.71 -7.26
CA VAL A 101 37.92 -19.20 -7.02
C VAL A 101 38.65 -20.06 -5.98
N LEU A 102 37.98 -20.40 -4.87
CA LEU A 102 38.55 -21.26 -3.82
C LEU A 102 38.87 -22.67 -4.35
N SER A 103 38.03 -23.22 -5.23
CA SER A 103 38.26 -24.55 -5.83
C SER A 103 39.47 -24.54 -6.78
N ILE A 104 39.57 -23.53 -7.65
CA ILE A 104 40.71 -23.39 -8.58
C ILE A 104 42.01 -23.19 -7.81
N THR A 105 42.03 -22.28 -6.83
CA THR A 105 43.21 -22.01 -6.01
C THR A 105 43.64 -23.22 -5.20
N SER A 106 42.71 -23.94 -4.57
CA SER A 106 43.01 -25.19 -3.87
C SER A 106 43.63 -26.23 -4.81
N THR A 107 43.05 -26.42 -6.00
CA THR A 107 43.54 -27.39 -6.99
C THR A 107 44.94 -27.01 -7.50
N ALA A 108 45.18 -25.73 -7.79
CA ALA A 108 46.49 -25.24 -8.21
C ALA A 108 47.55 -25.42 -7.12
N LEU A 109 47.21 -25.15 -5.86
CA LEU A 109 48.13 -25.28 -4.73
C LEU A 109 48.48 -26.75 -4.45
N LEU A 110 47.52 -27.67 -4.61
CA LEU A 110 47.76 -29.12 -4.52
C LEU A 110 48.69 -29.61 -5.63
N LEU A 111 48.49 -29.15 -6.87
CA LEU A 111 49.37 -29.49 -8.00
C LEU A 111 50.77 -28.91 -7.82
N TRP A 112 50.88 -27.67 -7.32
CA TRP A 112 52.17 -27.04 -7.05
C TRP A 112 52.96 -27.78 -5.96
N LYS A 113 52.29 -28.22 -4.88
CA LYS A 113 52.92 -29.01 -3.81
C LYS A 113 53.37 -30.41 -4.27
N ARG A 114 52.74 -30.97 -5.29
CA ARG A 114 53.12 -32.28 -5.87
C ARG A 114 54.32 -32.20 -6.81
N LYS A 115 54.70 -31.00 -7.25
CA LYS A 115 55.90 -30.74 -8.04
C LYS A 115 57.09 -30.51 -7.11
#